data_AF-A0A3L7N459-F1
#
_entry.id   AF-A0A3L7N459-F1
#
_cell.length_a   1.000
_cell.length_b   1.000
_cell.length_c   1.000
_cell.angle_alpha   90.00
_cell.angle_beta   90.00
_cell.angle_gamma   90.00
#
_symmetry.space_group_name_H-M   'P 1'
#
loop_
_entity.id
_entity.type
_entity.pdbx_description
1 polymer ?
#
loop_
_entity_poly.entity_id
_entity_poly.type
_entity_poly.pdbx_seq_one_letter_code
_entity_poly.pdbx_strand_id
1 'polypeptide(L)'
;MIVEDIVRAHKNVRRAGPGEYSLRAFLSGRLTLEQVEGVAATISARTDAELRAAEYLRKGTLGQIAARLLEALADMLALVEAGIDFTDQEDVVAISPNVLCAGLRAALQQLNDILSSNIAMEQLEAAPWVVLAGNTNAGKSAL
;
A
#
# COMPACT_ATOMS: atom_id res chain seq x y z
N MET A 1 -5.87 34.09 -14.20
CA MET A 1 -5.59 34.56 -15.58
C MET A 1 -4.26 34.00 -16.08
N ILE A 2 -3.10 34.38 -15.54
CA ILE A 2 -1.76 33.94 -16.02
C ILE A 2 -1.57 32.41 -16.12
N VAL A 3 -2.02 31.63 -15.13
CA VAL A 3 -1.82 30.16 -15.12
C VAL A 3 -2.62 29.45 -16.22
N GLU A 4 -3.84 29.90 -16.50
CA GLU A 4 -4.67 29.29 -17.55
C GLU A 4 -4.16 29.63 -18.95
N ASP A 5 -3.62 30.85 -19.11
CA ASP A 5 -3.04 31.30 -20.37
C ASP A 5 -1.78 30.50 -20.73
N ILE A 6 -0.95 30.15 -19.74
CA ILE A 6 0.23 29.28 -19.92
C ILE A 6 -0.18 27.87 -20.39
N VAL A 7 -1.23 27.30 -19.80
CA VAL A 7 -1.73 25.96 -20.19
C VAL A 7 -2.28 25.96 -21.62
N ARG A 8 -2.98 27.04 -22.02
CA ARG A 8 -3.53 27.19 -23.38
C ARG A 8 -2.47 27.43 -24.45
N ALA A 9 -1.31 28.00 -24.10
CA ALA A 9 -0.23 28.26 -25.04
C ALA A 9 0.43 26.98 -25.60
N HIS A 10 0.27 25.84 -24.93
CA HIS A 10 0.85 24.56 -25.35
C HIS A 10 -0.13 23.80 -26.25
N LYS A 11 0.04 23.94 -27.58
CA LYS A 11 -0.88 23.36 -28.58
C LYS A 11 -0.85 21.82 -28.68
N ASN A 12 0.16 21.16 -28.12
CA ASN A 12 0.38 19.72 -28.23
C ASN A 12 0.25 18.96 -26.90
N VAL A 13 -0.44 19.53 -25.91
CA VAL A 13 -0.70 18.86 -24.62
C VAL A 13 -2.20 18.80 -24.34
N ARG A 14 -2.63 17.68 -23.76
CA ARG A 14 -3.98 17.49 -23.23
C ARG A 14 -3.95 17.75 -21.72
N ARG A 15 -5.01 18.35 -21.17
CA ARG A 15 -5.20 18.41 -19.71
C ARG A 15 -5.20 17.01 -19.11
N ALA A 16 -4.40 16.82 -18.06
CA ALA A 16 -4.36 15.56 -17.33
C ALA A 16 -5.70 15.29 -16.62
N GLY A 17 -6.12 14.02 -16.61
CA GLY A 17 -7.20 13.55 -15.76
C GLY A 17 -6.77 13.42 -14.29
N PRO A 18 -7.72 13.17 -13.37
CA PRO A 18 -7.43 12.93 -11.96
C PRO A 18 -6.40 11.80 -11.79
N GLY A 19 -5.34 12.04 -11.02
CA GLY A 19 -4.30 11.05 -10.73
C GLY A 19 -3.43 10.62 -11.92
N GLU A 20 -3.60 11.20 -13.12
CA GLU A 20 -2.98 10.68 -14.35
C GLU A 20 -1.44 10.68 -14.29
N TYR A 21 -0.82 11.64 -13.61
CA TYR A 21 0.64 11.64 -13.43
C TYR A 21 1.13 10.54 -12.51
N SER A 22 0.43 10.28 -11.42
CA SER A 22 0.77 9.18 -10.50
C SER A 22 0.54 7.82 -11.15
N LEU A 23 -0.54 7.67 -11.94
CA LEU A 23 -0.78 6.48 -12.75
C LEU A 23 0.35 6.23 -13.75
N ARG A 24 0.81 7.25 -14.45
CA ARG A 24 1.95 7.12 -15.38
C ARG A 24 3.22 6.69 -14.64
N ALA A 25 3.47 7.23 -13.44
CA ALA A 25 4.60 6.82 -12.63
C ALA A 25 4.53 5.34 -12.23
N PHE A 26 3.35 4.85 -11.83
CA PHE A 26 3.10 3.44 -11.56
C PHE A 26 3.32 2.56 -12.80
N LEU A 27 2.66 2.88 -13.92
CA LEU A 27 2.75 2.09 -15.16
C LEU A 27 4.15 2.04 -15.74
N SER A 28 4.95 3.09 -15.53
CA SER A 28 6.36 3.12 -15.93
C SER A 28 7.30 2.34 -15.01
N GLY A 29 6.79 1.77 -13.91
CA GLY A 29 7.58 1.08 -12.89
C GLY A 29 8.44 2.01 -12.02
N ARG A 30 8.26 3.33 -12.15
CA ARG A 30 9.02 4.32 -11.37
C ARG A 30 8.60 4.36 -9.90
N LEU A 31 7.33 4.08 -9.63
CA LEU A 31 6.76 3.98 -8.28
C LEU A 31 5.94 2.69 -8.17
N THR A 32 5.95 2.07 -6.99
CA THR A 32 5.02 0.98 -6.66
C THR A 32 3.62 1.52 -6.38
N LEU A 33 2.62 0.64 -6.32
CA LEU A 33 1.24 1.04 -6.03
C LEU A 33 1.15 1.71 -4.64
N GLU A 34 1.76 1.13 -3.61
CA GLU A 34 1.72 1.72 -2.27
C GLU A 34 2.42 3.08 -2.20
N GLN A 35 3.48 3.29 -3.00
CA GLN A 35 4.16 4.59 -3.08
C GLN A 35 3.28 5.65 -3.74
N VAL A 36 2.51 5.28 -4.77
CA VAL A 36 1.53 6.16 -5.41
C VAL A 36 0.41 6.53 -4.45
N GLU A 37 -0.12 5.57 -3.70
CA GLU A 37 -1.11 5.83 -2.65
C GLU A 37 -0.52 6.73 -1.56
N GLY A 38 0.74 6.52 -1.17
CA GLY A 38 1.46 7.37 -0.23
C GLY A 38 1.55 8.84 -0.66
N VAL A 39 1.68 9.12 -1.97
CA VAL A 39 1.62 10.50 -2.51
C VAL A 39 0.24 11.10 -2.30
N ALA A 40 -0.83 10.36 -2.61
CA ALA A 40 -2.20 10.84 -2.43
C ALA A 40 -2.52 11.07 -0.94
N ALA A 41 -2.10 10.15 -0.07
CA ALA A 41 -2.25 10.25 1.37
C ALA A 41 -1.48 11.45 1.96
N THR A 42 -0.26 11.72 1.48
CA THR A 42 0.55 12.87 1.93
C THR A 42 -0.13 14.20 1.59
N ILE A 43 -0.72 14.31 0.39
CA ILE A 43 -1.44 15.51 -0.05
C ILE A 43 -2.72 15.72 0.77
N SER A 44 -3.37 14.63 1.19
CA SER A 44 -4.67 14.66 1.87
C SER A 44 -4.58 14.76 3.39
N ALA A 45 -3.40 14.49 3.96
CA ALA A 45 -3.18 14.43 5.40
C ALA A 45 -3.52 15.76 6.11
N ARG A 46 -4.26 15.65 7.21
CA ARG A 46 -4.74 16.76 8.06
C ARG A 46 -4.14 16.71 9.46
N THR A 47 -3.55 15.59 9.84
CA THR A 47 -2.93 15.38 11.15
C THR A 47 -1.50 14.87 11.00
N ASP A 48 -0.65 15.10 12.01
CA ASP A 48 0.71 14.55 12.04
C ASP A 48 0.72 13.01 11.99
N ALA A 49 -0.32 12.37 12.52
CA ALA A 49 -0.47 10.92 12.48
C ALA A 49 -0.74 10.41 11.05
N GLU A 50 -1.65 11.05 10.31
CA GLU A 50 -1.90 10.77 8.89
C GLU A 50 -0.66 11.03 8.04
N LEU A 51 0.08 12.11 8.31
CA LEU A 51 1.31 12.42 7.58
C LEU A 51 2.38 11.34 7.81
N ARG A 52 2.57 10.89 9.06
CA ARG A 52 3.50 9.80 9.37
C ARG A 52 3.09 8.49 8.68
N ALA A 53 1.80 8.17 8.67
CA ALA A 53 1.29 6.98 7.98
C ALA A 53 1.52 7.06 6.46
N ALA A 54 1.27 8.21 5.85
CA ALA A 54 1.56 8.46 4.44
C ALA A 54 3.06 8.33 4.11
N GLU A 55 3.95 8.74 5.02
CA GLU A 55 5.40 8.53 4.86
C GLU A 55 5.79 7.05 4.84
N TYR A 56 5.15 6.19 5.65
CA TYR A 56 5.39 4.75 5.61
C TYR A 56 5.02 4.13 4.26
N LEU A 57 3.88 4.52 3.68
CA LEU A 57 3.47 4.11 2.34
C LEU A 57 4.47 4.60 1.28
N ARG A 58 4.87 5.88 1.36
CA ARG A 58 5.83 6.48 0.43
C ARG A 58 7.22 5.83 0.47
N LYS A 59 7.62 5.26 1.60
CA LYS A 59 8.87 4.50 1.73
C LYS A 59 8.79 3.10 1.08
N GLY A 60 7.60 2.59 0.77
CA GLY A 60 7.41 1.27 0.18
C GLY A 60 7.71 0.11 1.16
N THR A 61 7.70 0.37 2.46
CA THR A 61 8.03 -0.65 3.48
C THR A 61 7.10 -1.86 3.40
N LEU A 62 5.80 -1.61 3.18
CA LEU A 62 4.82 -2.68 3.01
C LEU A 62 5.10 -3.53 1.77
N GLY A 63 5.42 -2.90 0.64
CA GLY A 63 5.78 -3.61 -0.59
C GLY A 63 7.01 -4.49 -0.42
N GLN A 64 8.03 -4.01 0.31
CA GLN A 64 9.23 -4.80 0.63
C GLN A 64 8.91 -6.02 1.49
N ILE A 65 8.03 -5.87 2.48
CA ILE A 65 7.61 -6.98 3.35
C ILE A 65 6.80 -8.01 2.54
N ALA A 66 5.85 -7.54 1.73
CA ALA A 66 5.05 -8.40 0.86
C ALA A 66 5.91 -9.14 -0.17
N ALA A 67 6.90 -8.46 -0.77
CA ALA A 67 7.82 -9.06 -1.73
C ALA A 67 8.61 -10.22 -1.12
N ARG A 68 9.12 -10.08 0.12
CA ARG A 68 9.83 -11.16 0.82
C ARG A 68 8.94 -12.37 1.11
N LEU A 69 7.68 -12.12 1.48
CA LEU A 69 6.70 -13.19 1.68
C LEU A 69 6.39 -13.92 0.37
N LEU A 70 6.18 -13.17 -0.71
CA LEU A 70 5.95 -13.72 -2.04
C LEU A 70 7.13 -14.54 -2.55
N GLU A 71 8.36 -14.08 -2.34
CA GLU A 71 9.59 -14.79 -2.71
C GLU A 71 9.67 -16.14 -1.97
N ALA A 72 9.47 -16.15 -0.65
CA ALA A 72 9.47 -17.39 0.13
C ALA A 72 8.36 -18.37 -0.31
N LEU A 73 7.18 -17.86 -0.67
CA LEU A 73 6.09 -18.68 -1.19
C LEU A 73 6.39 -19.23 -2.59
N ALA A 74 6.98 -18.41 -3.45
CA ALA A 74 7.39 -18.80 -4.80
C ALA A 74 8.48 -19.87 -4.77
N ASP A 75 9.46 -19.75 -3.88
CA ASP A 75 10.51 -20.76 -3.68
C ASP A 75 9.92 -22.11 -3.26
N MET A 76 8.99 -22.10 -2.29
CA MET A 76 8.30 -23.32 -1.87
C MET A 76 7.46 -23.92 -3.00
N LEU A 77 6.77 -23.09 -3.78
CA LEU A 77 5.99 -23.53 -4.93
C LEU A 77 6.89 -24.18 -5.99
N ALA A 78 8.03 -23.56 -6.31
CA ALA A 78 8.99 -24.09 -7.27
C ALA A 78 9.54 -25.46 -6.83
N LEU A 79 9.79 -25.66 -5.53
CA LEU A 79 10.22 -26.95 -5.00
C LEU A 79 9.12 -28.03 -5.05
N VAL A 80 7.86 -27.63 -4.87
CA VAL A 80 6.71 -28.54 -5.05
C VAL A 80 6.57 -28.93 -6.52
N GLU A 81 6.59 -27.96 -7.43
CA GLU A 81 6.49 -28.19 -8.88
C GLU A 81 7.64 -29.08 -9.38
N ALA A 82 8.89 -28.80 -8.99
CA ALA A 82 10.02 -29.63 -9.35
C ALA A 82 9.88 -31.09 -8.87
N GLY A 83 9.33 -31.28 -7.66
CA GLY A 83 9.05 -32.61 -7.12
C GLY A 83 7.91 -33.37 -7.82
N ILE A 84 7.01 -32.66 -8.52
CA ILE A 84 5.93 -33.25 -9.32
C ILE A 84 6.40 -33.56 -10.74
N ASP A 85 7.13 -32.63 -11.36
CA ASP A 85 7.49 -32.70 -12.78
C ASP A 85 8.70 -33.62 -13.06
N PHE A 86 9.53 -33.90 -12.04
CA PHE A 86 10.81 -34.63 -12.20
C PHE A 86 10.98 -35.81 -11.23
N THR A 87 9.89 -36.52 -10.92
CA THR A 87 9.90 -37.67 -9.98
C THR A 87 10.89 -38.79 -10.35
N ASP A 88 11.27 -38.89 -11.62
CA ASP A 88 12.10 -39.97 -12.16
C ASP A 88 13.59 -39.58 -12.25
N GLN A 89 13.95 -38.35 -11.86
CA GLN A 89 15.33 -37.87 -11.86
C GLN A 89 15.95 -38.03 -10.47
N GLU A 90 17.06 -38.78 -10.37
CA GLU A 90 17.74 -39.06 -9.09
C GLU A 90 18.30 -37.80 -8.40
N ASP A 91 18.52 -36.71 -9.16
CA ASP A 91 19.11 -35.47 -8.67
C ASP A 91 18.09 -34.45 -8.12
N VAL A 92 16.77 -34.72 -8.22
CA VAL A 92 15.72 -33.79 -7.77
C VAL A 92 15.16 -34.23 -6.42
N VAL A 93 15.44 -33.45 -5.38
CA VAL A 93 14.89 -33.67 -4.04
C VAL A 93 13.63 -32.83 -3.85
N ALA A 94 12.47 -33.48 -3.86
CA ALA A 94 11.20 -32.84 -3.54
C ALA A 94 11.20 -32.28 -2.11
N ILE A 95 10.57 -31.12 -1.91
CA ILE A 95 10.35 -30.57 -0.58
C ILE A 95 9.50 -31.52 0.27
N SER A 96 9.98 -31.85 1.47
CA SER A 96 9.20 -32.71 2.37
C SER A 96 7.93 -32.00 2.88
N PRO A 97 6.82 -32.73 3.09
CA PRO A 97 5.58 -32.14 3.61
C PRO A 97 5.77 -31.39 4.94
N ASN A 98 6.68 -31.86 5.80
CA ASN A 98 6.98 -31.23 7.09
C ASN A 98 7.64 -29.86 6.91
N VAL A 99 8.61 -29.76 5.99
CA VAL A 99 9.30 -28.50 5.69
C VAL A 99 8.34 -27.51 5.04
N LEU A 100 7.54 -27.97 4.07
CA LEU A 100 6.51 -27.14 3.44
C LEU A 100 5.50 -26.60 4.47
N CYS A 101 4.95 -27.48 5.32
CA CYS A 101 4.02 -27.06 6.38
C CYS A 101 4.65 -26.05 7.34
N ALA A 102 5.92 -26.23 7.71
CA ALA A 102 6.62 -25.30 8.58
C ALA A 102 6.81 -23.93 7.92
N GLY A 103 7.22 -23.90 6.65
CA GLY A 103 7.40 -22.66 5.89
C GLY A 103 6.08 -21.90 5.70
N LEU A 104 4.99 -22.59 5.35
CA LEU A 104 3.66 -21.98 5.24
C LEU A 104 3.16 -21.41 6.58
N ARG A 105 3.37 -22.12 7.70
CA ARG A 105 3.02 -21.60 9.02
C ARG A 105 3.84 -20.36 9.38
N ALA A 106 5.12 -20.32 9.04
CA ALA A 106 5.96 -19.16 9.27
C ALA A 106 5.49 -17.95 8.46
N ALA A 107 5.17 -18.14 7.17
CA ALA A 107 4.61 -17.09 6.31
C ALA A 107 3.26 -16.56 6.84
N LEU A 108 2.39 -17.47 7.28
CA LEU A 108 1.10 -17.10 7.87
C LEU A 108 1.27 -16.33 9.18
N GLN A 109 2.22 -16.73 10.04
CA GLN A 109 2.50 -16.01 11.27
C GLN A 109 2.99 -14.59 11.00
N GLN A 110 3.94 -14.42 10.07
CA GLN A 110 4.42 -13.10 9.67
C GLN A 110 3.29 -12.22 9.16
N LEU A 111 2.38 -12.76 8.33
CA LEU A 111 1.22 -12.04 7.85
C LEU A 111 0.32 -11.57 9.01
N ASN A 112 0.04 -12.45 9.97
CA ASN A 112 -0.77 -12.13 11.15
C ASN A 112 -0.11 -11.06 12.05
N ASP A 113 1.21 -11.12 12.20
CA ASP A 113 1.96 -10.12 12.97
C ASP A 113 1.87 -8.74 12.32
N ILE A 114 1.94 -8.67 10.98
CA ILE A 114 1.74 -7.43 10.23
C ILE A 114 0.30 -6.93 10.39
N LEU A 115 -0.71 -7.79 10.26
CA LEU A 115 -2.11 -7.38 10.36
C LEU A 115 -2.51 -6.92 11.77
N SER A 116 -1.91 -7.50 12.81
CA SER A 116 -2.21 -7.18 14.21
C SER A 116 -1.45 -5.97 14.77
N SER A 117 -0.30 -5.62 14.18
CA SER A 117 0.55 -4.52 14.67
C SER A 117 0.21 -3.15 14.06
N ASN A 118 -0.66 -3.09 13.05
CA ASN A 118 -0.96 -1.87 12.32
C ASN A 118 -2.33 -1.30 12.68
N ILE A 119 -2.38 0.00 12.97
CA ILE A 119 -3.62 0.77 13.00
C ILE A 119 -4.05 0.96 11.55
N ALA A 120 -5.28 0.56 11.22
CA ALA A 120 -5.82 0.75 9.88
C ALA A 120 -5.84 2.24 9.53
N MET A 121 -5.41 2.58 8.31
CA MET A 121 -5.42 3.97 7.82
C MET A 121 -6.81 4.61 7.94
N GLU A 122 -7.86 3.82 7.71
CA GLU A 122 -9.26 4.23 7.86
C GLU A 122 -9.59 4.71 9.28
N GLN A 123 -8.95 4.14 10.31
CA GLN A 123 -9.11 4.59 11.70
C GLN A 123 -8.37 5.90 11.98
N LEU A 124 -7.30 6.20 11.23
CA LEU A 124 -6.57 7.47 11.34
C LEU A 124 -7.30 8.62 10.64
N GLU A 125 -7.99 8.34 9.54
CA GLU A 125 -8.75 9.32 8.76
C GLU A 125 -10.10 9.71 9.40
N ALA A 126 -10.61 8.89 10.32
CA ALA A 126 -11.88 9.13 11.00
C ALA A 126 -11.77 10.24 12.06
N ALA A 127 -11.82 11.50 11.64
CA ALA A 127 -12.06 12.60 12.57
C ALA A 127 -13.45 12.46 13.22
N PRO A 128 -13.58 12.62 14.54
CA PRO A 128 -14.88 12.53 15.20
C PRO A 128 -15.79 13.65 14.71
N TRP A 129 -17.02 13.29 14.34
CA TRP A 129 -18.07 14.27 14.08
C TRP A 129 -18.52 14.86 15.41
N VAL A 130 -18.17 16.12 15.66
CA VAL A 130 -18.57 16.85 16.88
C VAL A 130 -19.76 17.76 16.57
N VAL A 131 -20.86 17.57 17.28
CA VAL A 131 -22.04 18.44 17.19
C VAL A 131 -22.08 19.36 18.42
N LEU A 132 -22.00 20.67 18.18
CA LEU A 132 -22.18 21.68 19.22
C LEU A 132 -23.67 22.01 19.38
N ALA A 133 -24.33 21.36 20.35
CA ALA A 133 -25.75 21.58 20.67
C ALA A 133 -25.93 22.43 21.94
N GLY A 134 -27.00 23.24 22.00
CA GLY A 134 -27.31 24.09 23.16
C GLY A 134 -28.41 25.11 22.85
N ASN A 135 -28.84 25.88 23.85
CA ASN A 135 -29.90 26.89 23.71
C ASN A 135 -29.48 28.09 22.85
N THR A 136 -30.44 28.89 22.37
CA THR A 136 -30.17 30.18 21.70
C THR A 136 -29.30 31.07 22.63
N ASN A 137 -28.28 31.73 22.07
CA ASN A 137 -27.28 32.53 22.78
C ASN A 137 -26.36 31.78 23.77
N ALA A 138 -26.28 30.45 23.75
CA ALA A 138 -25.38 29.66 24.62
C ALA A 138 -23.88 29.73 24.23
N GLY A 139 -23.47 30.73 23.44
CA GLY A 139 -22.06 30.88 23.03
C GLY A 139 -21.56 29.86 21.99
N LYS A 140 -22.45 29.08 21.35
CA LYS A 140 -22.09 28.05 20.34
C LYS A 140 -21.18 28.55 19.20
N SER A 141 -21.28 29.84 18.85
CA SER A 141 -20.50 30.46 17.77
C SER A 141 -19.14 31.01 18.22
N ALA A 142 -18.85 31.05 19.52
CA ALA A 142 -17.63 31.63 20.08
C ALA A 142 -16.61 30.59 20.56
N LEU A 143 -16.97 29.29 20.51
CA LEU A 143 -16.14 28.15 20.93
C LEU A 143 -15.20 27.69 19.80
#